data_AF-A0A316WH10-F1
#
_entry.id   AF-A0A316WH10-F1
#
_cell.length_a   1.000
_cell.length_b   1.000
_cell.length_c   1.000
_cell.angle_alpha   90.00
_cell.angle_beta   90.00
_cell.angle_gamma   90.00
#
_symmetry.space_group_name_H-M   'P 1'
#
loop_
_entity.id
_entity.type
_entity.pdbx_description
1 polymer ?
#
loop_
_entity_poly.entity_id
_entity_poly.type
_entity_poly.pdbx_seq_one_letter_code
_entity_poly.pdbx_strand_id
1 'polypeptide(L)'
;MIEKFSHYLPLKDEEFSSVFQEAYFVLDTNVLINFYRYSENTTNQFFEILEKLKDRIYLPYQIGNEFYTNRLNEISAQKNSYKEMIDKITNIKQEFENKNRNPFLSNENLSLFDTIIQELKKKEEDYNGLKKEDKILYRINSIFQNTGDEFYNYEKIFSLGKSRYRDKIPPGYKDDDKPIEVQKYGDYIIWTDILEKSKTENKPCIFITDDNKEDWWLQDKNKNIIAPRPELRKEFLKETGQVYYSYQPFNFLDIIQKYVNIELEESVFEEVKSNSLEKKSKVFVFIDTKYVLARNDSDFMEFVHKMSEIGYSLNIDLMESNGEGYVYKVVAELPEIYDIERRYMDYFRLYAESFSVKVLDSNDLQNYIWS
;
A
#
# COMPACT_ATOMS: atom_id res chain seq x y z
N MET A 1 11.04 -35.84 -12.65
CA MET A 1 10.83 -35.08 -11.39
C MET A 1 10.59 -33.62 -11.70
N ILE A 2 11.56 -32.93 -12.33
CA ILE A 2 11.50 -31.51 -12.74
C ILE A 2 10.14 -31.08 -13.32
N GLU A 3 9.63 -31.74 -14.36
CA GLU A 3 8.32 -31.41 -14.99
C GLU A 3 7.14 -31.41 -14.01
N LYS A 4 7.12 -32.33 -13.03
CA LYS A 4 6.02 -32.44 -12.05
C LYS A 4 6.09 -31.37 -10.95
N PHE A 5 7.21 -30.67 -10.82
CA PHE A 5 7.48 -29.68 -9.78
C PHE A 5 7.99 -28.33 -10.36
N SER A 6 7.79 -28.09 -11.66
CA SER A 6 8.25 -26.89 -12.38
C SER A 6 7.77 -25.57 -11.76
N HIS A 7 6.59 -25.58 -11.13
CA HIS A 7 6.02 -24.44 -10.39
C HIS A 7 6.82 -24.03 -9.13
N TYR A 8 7.74 -24.86 -8.64
CA TYR A 8 8.71 -24.50 -7.59
C TYR A 8 10.05 -24.00 -8.12
N LEU A 9 10.31 -24.14 -9.43
CA LEU A 9 11.61 -23.84 -10.02
C LEU A 9 11.56 -22.49 -10.77
N PRO A 10 12.66 -21.71 -10.79
CA PRO A 10 12.79 -20.62 -11.74
C PRO A 10 12.78 -21.18 -13.17
N LEU A 11 12.32 -20.37 -14.12
CA LEU A 11 12.45 -20.67 -15.55
C LEU A 11 13.89 -20.37 -15.99
N LYS A 12 14.38 -21.03 -17.04
CA LYS A 12 15.65 -20.64 -17.67
C LYS A 12 15.47 -19.35 -18.47
N ASP A 13 16.54 -18.60 -18.69
CA ASP A 13 16.50 -17.31 -19.39
C ASP A 13 15.87 -17.40 -20.79
N GLU A 14 16.15 -18.47 -21.55
CA GLU A 14 15.55 -18.71 -22.87
C GLU A 14 14.03 -18.96 -22.79
N GLU A 15 13.60 -19.81 -21.83
CA GLU A 15 12.19 -20.13 -21.58
C GLU A 15 11.43 -18.89 -21.11
N PHE A 16 12.04 -18.12 -20.19
CA PHE A 16 11.48 -16.87 -19.68
C PHE A 16 11.41 -15.78 -20.75
N SER A 17 12.39 -15.70 -21.65
CA SER A 17 12.38 -14.76 -22.78
C SER A 17 11.15 -14.96 -23.69
N SER A 18 10.82 -16.21 -24.03
CA SER A 18 9.62 -16.54 -24.81
C SER A 18 8.34 -16.13 -24.04
N VAL A 19 8.26 -16.51 -22.76
CA VAL A 19 7.14 -16.13 -21.88
C VAL A 19 6.96 -14.61 -21.83
N PHE A 20 8.04 -13.85 -21.67
CA PHE A 20 7.98 -12.39 -21.53
C PHE A 20 7.55 -11.67 -22.81
N GLN A 21 7.90 -12.22 -23.98
CA GLN A 21 7.49 -11.67 -25.28
C GLN A 21 6.01 -11.96 -25.61
N GLU A 22 5.46 -13.06 -25.10
CA GLU A 22 4.08 -13.49 -25.38
C GLU A 22 3.06 -13.10 -24.29
N ALA A 23 3.52 -12.87 -23.06
CA ALA A 23 2.67 -12.62 -21.91
C ALA A 23 1.76 -11.40 -22.06
N TYR A 24 0.58 -11.49 -21.42
CA TYR A 24 -0.19 -10.33 -20.99
C TYR A 24 0.37 -9.77 -19.67
N PHE A 25 0.48 -8.45 -19.60
CA PHE A 25 0.81 -7.70 -18.39
C PHE A 25 -0.46 -7.19 -17.74
N VAL A 26 -0.60 -7.47 -16.44
CA VAL A 26 -1.69 -6.96 -15.60
C VAL A 26 -1.06 -6.17 -14.47
N LEU A 27 -1.44 -4.89 -14.33
CA LEU A 27 -0.99 -4.03 -13.25
C LEU A 27 -2.08 -3.99 -12.18
N ASP A 28 -1.71 -4.26 -10.94
CA ASP A 28 -2.57 -4.20 -9.77
C ASP A 28 -3.02 -2.77 -9.44
N THR A 29 -4.13 -2.63 -8.73
CA THR A 29 -4.72 -1.35 -8.30
C THR A 29 -3.69 -0.46 -7.62
N ASN A 30 -2.90 -1.03 -6.70
CA ASN A 30 -1.88 -0.28 -5.96
C ASN A 30 -0.77 0.29 -6.86
N VAL A 31 -0.42 -0.39 -7.97
CA VAL A 31 0.57 0.10 -8.94
C VAL A 31 -0.02 1.27 -9.74
N LEU A 32 -1.28 1.15 -10.17
CA LEU A 32 -1.98 2.23 -10.87
C LEU A 32 -2.19 3.48 -10.00
N ILE A 33 -2.43 3.28 -8.69
CA ILE A 33 -2.55 4.37 -7.71
C ILE A 33 -1.19 5.03 -7.42
N ASN A 34 -0.08 4.28 -7.40
CA ASN A 34 1.25 4.85 -7.18
C ASN A 34 1.65 5.90 -8.24
N PHE A 35 1.06 5.92 -9.45
CA PHE A 35 1.28 7.00 -10.44
C PHE A 35 0.91 8.40 -9.94
N TYR A 36 0.03 8.51 -8.93
CA TYR A 36 -0.27 9.80 -8.28
C TYR A 36 0.73 10.15 -7.16
N ARG A 37 1.69 9.27 -6.84
CA ARG A 37 2.72 9.49 -5.81
C ARG A 37 4.07 9.84 -6.43
N TYR A 38 4.37 9.21 -7.56
CA TYR A 38 5.62 9.41 -8.28
C TYR A 38 5.80 10.83 -8.82
N SER A 39 7.05 11.24 -8.96
CA SER A 39 7.46 12.42 -9.70
C SER A 39 6.98 12.38 -11.14
N GLU A 40 6.93 13.55 -11.77
CA GLU A 40 6.55 13.71 -13.18
C GLU A 40 7.51 12.94 -14.12
N ASN A 41 8.80 12.85 -13.75
CA ASN A 41 9.81 12.10 -14.50
C ASN A 41 9.53 10.59 -14.47
N THR A 42 9.43 10.01 -13.27
CA THR A 42 9.10 8.59 -13.05
C THR A 42 7.76 8.23 -13.69
N THR A 43 6.74 9.08 -13.52
CA THR A 43 5.43 8.92 -14.17
C THR A 43 5.57 8.83 -15.68
N ASN A 44 6.33 9.73 -16.31
CA ASN A 44 6.52 9.74 -17.75
C ASN A 44 7.27 8.50 -18.26
N GLN A 45 8.41 8.17 -17.67
CA GLN A 45 9.21 7.00 -18.08
C GLN A 45 8.45 5.68 -17.87
N PHE A 46 7.69 5.54 -16.78
CA PHE A 46 6.86 4.35 -16.57
C PHE A 46 5.74 4.26 -17.62
N PHE A 47 5.09 5.38 -17.97
CA PHE A 47 4.11 5.37 -19.06
C PHE A 47 4.73 5.04 -20.43
N GLU A 48 5.95 5.46 -20.75
CA GLU A 48 6.62 5.06 -22.00
C GLU A 48 6.81 3.54 -22.11
N ILE A 49 7.05 2.86 -20.98
CA ILE A 49 7.06 1.40 -20.92
C ILE A 49 5.67 0.84 -21.24
N LEU A 50 4.64 1.34 -20.57
CA LEU A 50 3.27 0.86 -20.76
C LEU A 50 2.75 1.13 -22.18
N GLU A 51 3.13 2.25 -22.81
CA GLU A 51 2.81 2.57 -24.20
C GLU A 51 3.43 1.56 -25.18
N LYS A 52 4.63 1.03 -24.90
CA LYS A 52 5.25 -0.06 -25.68
C LYS A 52 4.65 -1.44 -25.38
N LEU A 53 3.88 -1.57 -24.30
CA LEU A 53 3.21 -2.81 -23.89
C LEU A 53 1.70 -2.81 -24.12
N LYS A 54 1.09 -1.71 -24.56
CA LYS A 54 -0.36 -1.51 -24.66
C LYS A 54 -1.14 -2.66 -25.32
N ASP A 55 -0.60 -3.24 -26.40
CA ASP A 55 -1.24 -4.32 -27.17
C ASP A 55 -1.16 -5.69 -26.43
N ARG A 56 -0.40 -5.73 -25.33
CA ARG A 56 -0.19 -6.85 -24.41
C ARG A 56 -0.49 -6.46 -22.96
N ILE A 57 -1.26 -5.40 -22.72
CA ILE A 57 -1.76 -5.03 -21.41
C ILE A 57 -3.22 -5.48 -21.28
N TYR A 58 -3.62 -5.87 -20.07
CA TYR A 58 -4.99 -6.22 -19.72
C TYR A 58 -5.36 -5.66 -18.34
N LEU A 59 -6.60 -5.16 -18.21
CA LEU A 59 -7.14 -4.61 -16.97
C LEU A 59 -8.37 -5.41 -16.50
N PRO A 60 -8.24 -6.33 -15.53
CA PRO A 60 -9.37 -6.95 -14.86
C PRO A 60 -10.38 -5.92 -14.36
N TYR A 61 -11.68 -6.21 -14.46
CA TYR A 61 -12.73 -5.24 -14.12
C TYR A 61 -12.60 -4.72 -12.67
N GLN A 62 -12.31 -5.63 -11.74
CA GLN A 62 -12.14 -5.31 -10.32
C GLN A 62 -11.01 -4.29 -10.08
N ILE A 63 -9.88 -4.42 -10.77
CA ILE A 63 -8.76 -3.46 -10.65
C ILE A 63 -9.20 -2.08 -11.17
N GLY A 64 -9.90 -2.05 -12.31
CA GLY A 64 -10.48 -0.80 -12.83
C GLY A 64 -11.41 -0.15 -11.82
N ASN A 65 -12.37 -0.90 -11.28
CA ASN A 65 -13.34 -0.43 -10.29
C ASN A 65 -12.68 0.12 -9.01
N GLU A 66 -11.71 -0.61 -8.46
CA GLU A 66 -10.95 -0.16 -7.28
C GLU A 66 -10.10 1.08 -7.57
N PHE A 67 -9.43 1.15 -8.73
CA PHE A 67 -8.67 2.32 -9.15
C PHE A 67 -9.57 3.56 -9.27
N TYR A 68 -10.72 3.43 -9.95
CA TYR A 68 -11.69 4.51 -10.07
C TYR A 68 -12.24 4.93 -8.70
N THR A 69 -12.48 4.00 -7.78
CA THR A 69 -12.93 4.28 -6.42
C THR A 69 -11.87 5.02 -5.59
N ASN A 70 -10.60 4.60 -5.68
CA ASN A 70 -9.55 5.04 -4.76
C ASN A 70 -8.73 6.25 -5.22
N ARG A 71 -8.60 6.51 -6.54
CA ARG A 71 -7.73 7.58 -7.07
C ARG A 71 -8.00 8.98 -6.50
N LEU A 72 -9.28 9.32 -6.26
CA LEU A 72 -9.66 10.64 -5.72
C LEU A 72 -9.28 10.79 -4.24
N ASN A 73 -9.23 9.68 -3.51
CA ASN A 73 -8.73 9.64 -2.14
C ASN A 73 -7.21 9.85 -2.13
N GLU A 74 -6.48 9.17 -3.02
CA GLU A 74 -5.03 9.35 -3.17
C GLU A 74 -4.65 10.80 -3.55
N ILE A 75 -5.28 11.38 -4.59
CA ILE A 75 -5.08 12.79 -4.97
C ILE A 75 -5.32 13.74 -3.79
N SER A 76 -6.31 13.42 -2.94
CA SER A 76 -6.62 14.22 -1.75
C SER A 76 -5.61 14.01 -0.61
N ALA A 77 -5.11 12.78 -0.43
CA ALA A 77 -4.08 12.45 0.55
C ALA A 77 -2.75 13.11 0.21
N GLN A 78 -2.31 13.03 -1.06
CA GLN A 78 -1.09 13.70 -1.54
C GLN A 78 -1.18 15.21 -1.33
N LYS A 79 -2.29 15.84 -1.74
CA LYS A 79 -2.52 17.27 -1.47
C LYS A 79 -2.38 17.62 0.02
N ASN A 80 -3.00 16.83 0.90
CA ASN A 80 -2.94 17.08 2.34
C ASN A 80 -1.51 16.93 2.89
N SER A 81 -0.74 15.94 2.42
CA SER A 81 0.68 15.75 2.77
C SER A 81 1.53 16.98 2.41
N TYR A 82 1.37 17.53 1.20
CA TYR A 82 2.04 18.79 0.80
C TYR A 82 1.65 19.96 1.70
N LYS A 83 0.36 20.12 2.01
CA LYS A 83 -0.12 21.17 2.92
C LYS A 83 0.49 21.04 4.32
N GLU A 84 0.50 19.84 4.88
CA GLU A 84 1.10 19.57 6.20
C GLU A 84 2.62 19.80 6.20
N MET A 85 3.30 19.50 5.10
CA MET A 85 4.72 19.82 4.93
C MET A 85 4.95 21.34 4.89
N ILE A 86 4.12 22.10 4.18
CA ILE A 86 4.14 23.57 4.16
C ILE A 86 3.92 24.13 5.58
N ASP A 87 2.93 23.63 6.32
CA ASP A 87 2.64 24.08 7.69
C ASP A 87 3.83 23.79 8.64
N LYS A 88 4.43 22.59 8.57
CA LYS A 88 5.65 22.24 9.34
C LYS A 88 6.81 23.18 9.04
N ILE A 89 7.14 23.38 7.77
CA ILE A 89 8.28 24.19 7.35
C ILE A 89 8.05 25.67 7.70
N THR A 90 6.80 26.14 7.62
CA THR A 90 6.40 27.49 8.07
C THR A 90 6.63 27.66 9.57
N ASN A 91 6.26 26.68 10.40
CA ASN A 91 6.49 26.73 11.86
C ASN A 91 8.00 26.71 12.18
N ILE A 92 8.78 25.84 11.53
CA ILE A 92 10.24 25.78 11.66
C ILE A 92 10.88 27.13 11.29
N LYS A 93 10.42 27.76 10.20
CA LYS A 93 10.89 29.09 9.79
C LYS A 93 10.63 30.15 10.88
N GLN A 94 9.46 30.17 11.49
CA GLN A 94 9.11 31.10 12.57
C GLN A 94 10.01 30.94 13.81
N GLU A 95 10.41 29.71 14.15
CA GLU A 95 11.38 29.48 15.22
C GLU A 95 12.76 30.07 14.90
N PHE A 96 13.21 29.96 13.64
CA PHE A 96 14.47 30.54 13.18
C PHE A 96 14.42 32.07 13.04
N GLU A 97 13.28 32.66 12.65
CA GLU A 97 13.06 34.12 12.57
C GLU A 97 13.16 34.84 13.94
N ASN A 98 13.15 34.11 15.05
CA ASN A 98 13.30 34.66 16.39
C ASN A 98 14.73 35.21 16.64
N LYS A 99 14.93 36.49 16.33
CA LYS A 99 16.20 37.22 16.47
C LYS A 99 16.83 37.21 17.87
N ASN A 100 16.04 36.98 18.92
CA ASN A 100 16.55 36.86 20.29
C ASN A 100 17.20 35.49 20.56
N ARG A 101 16.84 34.46 19.78
CA ARG A 101 17.44 33.11 19.85
C ARG A 101 18.52 32.91 18.79
N ASN A 102 18.32 33.45 17.59
CA ASN A 102 19.16 33.17 16.42
C ASN A 102 19.77 34.44 15.78
N PRO A 103 20.49 35.31 16.52
CA PRO A 103 21.01 36.57 16.00
C PRO A 103 22.09 36.43 14.91
N PHE A 104 22.60 35.22 14.70
CA PHE A 104 23.65 34.90 13.70
C PHE A 104 23.08 34.42 12.36
N LEU A 105 21.78 34.15 12.24
CA LEU A 105 21.17 33.73 10.97
C LEU A 105 20.93 34.93 10.06
N SER A 106 21.36 34.81 8.80
CA SER A 106 21.12 35.82 7.78
C SER A 106 19.68 35.73 7.23
N ASN A 107 19.17 36.85 6.71
CA ASN A 107 17.91 36.86 5.96
C ASN A 107 17.98 35.96 4.70
N GLU A 108 19.18 35.77 4.14
CA GLU A 108 19.43 34.90 2.99
C GLU A 108 19.15 33.43 3.34
N ASN A 109 19.66 32.95 4.48
CA ASN A 109 19.37 31.59 4.97
C ASN A 109 17.87 31.40 5.25
N LEU A 110 17.19 32.43 5.78
CA LEU A 110 15.75 32.38 6.01
C LEU A 110 14.92 32.38 4.71
N SER A 111 15.44 32.99 3.63
CA SER A 111 14.77 33.03 2.33
C SER A 111 14.72 31.67 1.63
N LEU A 112 15.63 30.74 1.95
CA LEU A 112 15.60 29.37 1.44
C LEU A 112 14.32 28.62 1.87
N PHE A 113 13.80 28.91 3.07
CA PHE A 113 12.50 28.37 3.51
C PHE A 113 11.35 28.87 2.63
N ASP A 114 11.38 30.14 2.20
CA ASP A 114 10.35 30.69 1.30
C ASP A 114 10.41 30.04 -0.08
N THR A 115 11.61 29.76 -0.61
CA THR A 115 11.78 29.00 -1.87
C THR A 115 11.18 27.59 -1.76
N ILE A 116 11.52 26.83 -0.72
CA ILE A 116 10.97 25.48 -0.51
C ILE A 116 9.44 25.53 -0.34
N ILE A 117 8.91 26.48 0.44
CA ILE A 117 7.47 26.67 0.61
C ILE A 117 6.77 27.00 -0.73
N GLN A 118 7.40 27.77 -1.62
CA GLN A 118 6.85 28.07 -2.95
C GLN A 118 6.80 26.84 -3.85
N GLU A 119 7.86 26.01 -3.86
CA GLU A 119 7.90 24.76 -4.64
C GLU A 119 6.84 23.75 -4.15
N LEU A 120 6.69 23.59 -2.84
CA LEU A 120 5.67 22.72 -2.26
C LEU A 120 4.24 23.25 -2.52
N LYS A 121 4.01 24.56 -2.46
CA LYS A 121 2.72 25.17 -2.82
C LYS A 121 2.36 24.93 -4.28
N LYS A 122 3.33 25.07 -5.19
CA LYS A 122 3.12 24.73 -6.61
C LYS A 122 2.69 23.27 -6.77
N LYS A 123 3.32 22.33 -6.03
CA LYS A 123 2.90 20.93 -6.05
C LYS A 123 1.51 20.70 -5.42
N GLU A 124 1.16 21.38 -4.32
CA GLU A 124 -0.21 21.36 -3.78
C GLU A 124 -1.24 21.86 -4.82
N GLU A 125 -0.91 22.89 -5.58
CA GLU A 125 -1.73 23.42 -6.67
C GLU A 125 -1.85 22.46 -7.86
N ASP A 126 -0.77 21.75 -8.24
CA ASP A 126 -0.80 20.69 -9.26
C ASP A 126 -1.86 19.61 -8.91
N TYR A 127 -1.90 19.14 -7.65
CA TYR A 127 -2.92 18.18 -7.18
C TYR A 127 -4.34 18.75 -7.12
N ASN A 128 -4.51 20.07 -6.88
CA ASN A 128 -5.81 20.71 -7.06
C ASN A 128 -6.23 20.77 -8.54
N GLY A 129 -5.27 20.88 -9.45
CA GLY A 129 -5.47 20.82 -10.90
C GLY A 129 -6.00 19.46 -11.36
N LEU A 130 -5.44 18.36 -10.83
CA LEU A 130 -5.88 16.98 -11.17
C LEU A 130 -7.36 16.72 -10.88
N LYS A 131 -7.98 17.42 -9.91
CA LYS A 131 -9.44 17.31 -9.66
C LYS A 131 -10.31 17.93 -10.77
N LYS A 132 -9.72 18.72 -11.67
CA LYS A 132 -10.38 19.34 -12.83
C LYS A 132 -9.97 18.67 -14.14
N GLU A 133 -8.68 18.38 -14.30
CA GLU A 133 -8.08 17.76 -15.49
C GLU A 133 -7.06 16.70 -15.05
N ASP A 134 -7.51 15.45 -14.96
CA ASP A 134 -6.70 14.33 -14.52
C ASP A 134 -5.90 13.73 -15.68
N LYS A 135 -4.68 14.26 -15.87
CA LYS A 135 -3.76 13.83 -16.94
C LYS A 135 -3.27 12.38 -16.76
N ILE A 136 -3.18 11.90 -15.53
CA ILE A 136 -2.76 10.52 -15.21
C ILE A 136 -3.89 9.56 -15.60
N LEU A 137 -5.13 9.85 -15.20
CA LEU A 137 -6.31 9.10 -15.63
C LEU A 137 -6.46 9.06 -17.16
N TYR A 138 -6.20 10.17 -17.85
CA TYR A 138 -6.25 10.19 -19.32
C TYR A 138 -5.26 9.20 -19.95
N ARG A 139 -4.00 9.15 -19.47
CA ARG A 139 -2.99 8.20 -19.96
C ARG A 139 -3.29 6.75 -19.58
N ILE A 140 -3.77 6.50 -18.36
CA ILE A 140 -4.23 5.17 -17.96
C ILE A 140 -5.36 4.71 -18.89
N ASN A 141 -6.39 5.54 -19.09
CA ASN A 141 -7.49 5.20 -20.00
C ASN A 141 -7.01 4.98 -21.44
N SER A 142 -6.06 5.76 -21.96
CA SER A 142 -5.58 5.59 -23.34
C SER A 142 -4.78 4.30 -23.57
N ILE A 143 -4.14 3.78 -22.52
CA ILE A 143 -3.33 2.53 -22.56
C ILE A 143 -4.20 1.31 -22.29
N PHE A 144 -5.01 1.33 -21.22
CA PHE A 144 -5.80 0.19 -20.76
C PHE A 144 -7.14 0.09 -21.49
N GLN A 145 -7.08 -0.10 -22.81
CA GLN A 145 -8.26 -0.28 -23.69
C GLN A 145 -8.82 -1.72 -23.65
N ASN A 146 -7.99 -2.70 -23.29
CA ASN A 146 -8.35 -4.11 -23.16
C ASN A 146 -8.73 -4.41 -21.70
N THR A 147 -10.02 -4.30 -21.38
CA THR A 147 -10.56 -4.48 -20.02
C THR A 147 -11.32 -5.80 -19.87
N GLY A 148 -11.42 -6.31 -18.65
CA GLY A 148 -12.38 -7.36 -18.29
C GLY A 148 -13.81 -6.80 -18.18
N ASP A 149 -14.80 -7.68 -18.33
CA ASP A 149 -16.21 -7.37 -18.08
C ASP A 149 -16.53 -7.53 -16.58
N GLU A 150 -17.61 -6.88 -16.11
CA GLU A 150 -18.10 -7.11 -14.75
C GLU A 150 -18.64 -8.55 -14.59
N PHE A 151 -18.28 -9.21 -13.50
CA PHE A 151 -18.75 -10.56 -13.19
C PHE A 151 -20.27 -10.59 -12.98
N TYR A 152 -20.97 -11.30 -13.87
CA TYR A 152 -22.42 -11.45 -13.83
C TYR A 152 -22.96 -12.18 -12.57
N ASN A 153 -22.12 -12.97 -11.88
CA ASN A 153 -22.52 -13.73 -10.70
C ASN A 153 -21.43 -13.77 -9.62
N TYR A 154 -21.43 -12.76 -8.75
CA TYR A 154 -20.56 -12.71 -7.58
C TYR A 154 -20.88 -13.78 -6.54
N GLU A 155 -22.14 -14.23 -6.38
CA GLU A 155 -22.52 -15.24 -5.38
C GLU A 155 -21.70 -16.54 -5.50
N LYS A 156 -21.49 -17.02 -6.72
CA LYS A 156 -20.67 -18.20 -7.00
C LYS A 156 -19.21 -17.97 -6.63
N ILE A 157 -18.66 -16.79 -6.93
CA ILE A 157 -17.27 -16.42 -6.60
C ILE A 157 -17.10 -16.32 -5.09
N PHE A 158 -18.03 -15.67 -4.37
CA PHE A 158 -17.98 -15.53 -2.92
C PHE A 158 -18.12 -16.88 -2.21
N SER A 159 -18.98 -17.77 -2.70
CA SER A 159 -19.11 -19.14 -2.18
C SER A 159 -17.81 -19.96 -2.32
N LEU A 160 -17.16 -19.87 -3.49
CA LEU A 160 -15.85 -20.51 -3.71
C LEU A 160 -14.73 -19.84 -2.89
N GLY A 161 -14.69 -18.51 -2.87
CA GLY A 161 -13.74 -17.70 -2.11
C GLY A 161 -13.79 -18.02 -0.62
N LYS A 162 -14.98 -18.15 -0.04
CA LYS A 162 -15.18 -18.57 1.36
C LYS A 162 -14.53 -19.93 1.67
N SER A 163 -14.63 -20.90 0.76
CA SER A 163 -13.94 -22.19 0.93
C SER A 163 -12.42 -22.03 0.77
N ARG A 164 -11.96 -21.29 -0.24
CA ARG A 164 -10.53 -21.03 -0.47
C ARG A 164 -9.88 -20.38 0.73
N TYR A 165 -10.50 -19.35 1.30
CA TYR A 165 -9.91 -18.55 2.39
C TYR A 165 -9.87 -19.34 3.71
N ARG A 166 -10.94 -20.07 4.05
CA ARG A 166 -10.95 -21.03 5.16
C ARG A 166 -9.78 -22.02 5.06
N ASP A 167 -9.53 -22.52 3.85
CA ASP A 167 -8.49 -23.52 3.57
C ASP A 167 -7.12 -22.88 3.23
N LYS A 168 -6.99 -21.54 3.37
CA LYS A 168 -5.80 -20.71 3.06
C LYS A 168 -5.21 -20.94 1.67
N ILE A 169 -6.08 -21.12 0.68
CA ILE A 169 -5.72 -21.24 -0.73
C ILE A 169 -5.55 -19.82 -1.31
N PRO A 170 -4.37 -19.45 -1.83
CA PRO A 170 -4.11 -18.11 -2.36
C PRO A 170 -4.82 -17.83 -3.69
N PRO A 171 -4.94 -16.56 -4.12
CA PRO A 171 -4.57 -15.35 -3.39
C PRO A 171 -5.75 -14.82 -2.56
N GLY A 172 -5.51 -13.80 -1.74
CA GLY A 172 -6.53 -13.02 -1.05
C GLY A 172 -6.99 -13.51 0.32
N TYR A 173 -6.56 -14.67 0.80
CA TYR A 173 -6.98 -15.18 2.12
C TYR A 173 -6.51 -14.29 3.28
N LYS A 174 -5.58 -13.35 3.05
CA LYS A 174 -5.20 -12.32 4.02
C LYS A 174 -6.25 -11.23 4.25
N ASP A 175 -7.23 -11.12 3.37
CA ASP A 175 -8.28 -10.09 3.41
C ASP A 175 -9.62 -10.63 3.96
N ASP A 176 -9.61 -11.79 4.63
CA ASP A 176 -10.80 -12.45 5.23
C ASP A 176 -11.34 -11.71 6.48
N ASP A 177 -10.73 -10.62 6.92
CA ASP A 177 -11.26 -9.71 7.93
C ASP A 177 -12.08 -8.55 7.34
N LYS A 178 -11.95 -8.25 6.03
CA LYS A 178 -12.68 -7.15 5.38
C LYS A 178 -14.20 -7.35 5.46
N PRO A 179 -14.98 -6.30 5.80
CA PRO A 179 -16.42 -6.42 6.07
C PRO A 179 -17.28 -6.54 4.81
N ILE A 180 -16.79 -6.08 3.65
CA ILE A 180 -17.55 -6.07 2.39
C ILE A 180 -17.04 -7.19 1.49
N GLU A 181 -17.94 -8.11 1.07
CA GLU A 181 -17.54 -9.32 0.34
C GLU A 181 -16.76 -9.05 -0.95
N VAL A 182 -17.13 -8.03 -1.76
CA VAL A 182 -16.38 -7.70 -2.98
C VAL A 182 -14.96 -7.18 -2.69
N GLN A 183 -14.71 -6.60 -1.50
CA GLN A 183 -13.39 -6.14 -1.09
C GLN A 183 -12.57 -7.27 -0.44
N LYS A 184 -13.24 -8.16 0.31
CA LYS A 184 -12.66 -9.40 0.87
C LYS A 184 -12.18 -10.33 -0.24
N TYR A 185 -13.03 -10.59 -1.23
CA TYR A 185 -12.73 -11.50 -2.33
C TYR A 185 -12.08 -10.81 -3.54
N GLY A 186 -11.67 -9.54 -3.43
CA GLY A 186 -11.09 -8.74 -4.52
C GLY A 186 -9.94 -9.45 -5.24
N ASP A 187 -8.90 -9.83 -4.49
CA ASP A 187 -7.75 -10.61 -4.98
C ASP A 187 -8.18 -11.90 -5.72
N TYR A 188 -9.21 -12.60 -5.24
CA TYR A 188 -9.72 -13.82 -5.88
C TYR A 188 -10.57 -13.55 -7.13
N ILE A 189 -11.32 -12.45 -7.17
CA ILE A 189 -12.02 -11.96 -8.37
C ILE A 189 -10.98 -11.65 -9.46
N ILE A 190 -9.94 -10.87 -9.12
CA ILE A 190 -8.83 -10.51 -10.01
C ILE A 190 -8.13 -11.78 -10.53
N TRP A 191 -7.82 -12.73 -9.65
CA TRP A 191 -7.20 -14.00 -10.03
C TRP A 191 -8.06 -14.82 -11.00
N THR A 192 -9.38 -14.86 -10.78
CA THR A 192 -10.32 -15.57 -11.66
C THR A 192 -10.37 -14.93 -13.05
N ASP A 193 -10.42 -13.61 -13.14
CA ASP A 193 -10.42 -12.86 -14.41
C ASP A 193 -9.12 -13.08 -15.20
N ILE A 194 -7.97 -13.00 -14.51
CA ILE A 194 -6.64 -13.32 -15.06
C ILE A 194 -6.58 -14.75 -15.63
N LEU A 195 -7.13 -15.74 -14.92
CA LEU A 195 -7.19 -17.13 -15.39
C LEU A 195 -8.08 -17.27 -16.63
N GLU A 196 -9.27 -16.68 -16.64
CA GLU A 196 -10.22 -16.76 -17.76
C GLU A 196 -9.68 -16.08 -19.02
N LYS A 197 -9.07 -14.89 -18.90
CA LYS A 197 -8.39 -14.20 -20.01
C LYS A 197 -7.26 -15.03 -20.60
N SER A 198 -6.36 -15.51 -19.73
CA SER A 198 -5.16 -16.26 -20.15
C SER A 198 -5.50 -17.61 -20.79
N LYS A 199 -6.57 -18.27 -20.30
CA LYS A 199 -7.12 -19.51 -20.86
C LYS A 199 -7.78 -19.29 -22.22
N THR A 200 -8.55 -18.21 -22.36
CA THR A 200 -9.28 -17.88 -23.60
C THR A 200 -8.33 -17.53 -24.73
N GLU A 201 -7.25 -16.81 -24.43
CA GLU A 201 -6.28 -16.36 -25.43
C GLU A 201 -5.01 -17.21 -25.52
N ASN A 202 -4.90 -18.26 -24.68
CA ASN A 202 -3.77 -19.19 -24.63
C ASN A 202 -2.42 -18.45 -24.52
N LYS A 203 -2.31 -17.53 -23.57
CA LYS A 203 -1.11 -16.70 -23.34
C LYS A 203 -0.63 -16.77 -21.88
N PRO A 204 0.67 -16.60 -21.63
CA PRO A 204 1.20 -16.38 -20.28
C PRO A 204 0.67 -15.09 -19.64
N CYS A 205 0.81 -14.97 -18.32
CA CYS A 205 0.51 -13.74 -17.58
C CYS A 205 1.68 -13.32 -16.69
N ILE A 206 2.00 -12.02 -16.72
CA ILE A 206 2.90 -11.35 -15.79
C ILE A 206 2.08 -10.32 -15.01
N PHE A 207 1.91 -10.54 -13.70
CA PHE A 207 1.19 -9.64 -12.79
C PHE A 207 2.17 -8.72 -12.05
N ILE A 208 1.98 -7.41 -12.15
CA ILE A 208 2.79 -6.43 -11.43
C ILE A 208 1.97 -5.93 -10.24
N THR A 209 2.44 -6.19 -9.03
CA THR A 209 1.78 -5.78 -7.78
C THR A 209 2.78 -5.23 -6.79
N ASP A 210 2.40 -4.17 -6.09
CA ASP A 210 3.16 -3.58 -4.98
C ASP A 210 2.78 -4.20 -3.61
N ASP A 211 1.87 -5.19 -3.62
CA ASP A 211 1.50 -5.95 -2.44
C ASP A 211 2.65 -6.90 -2.02
N ASN A 212 2.86 -7.06 -0.72
CA ASN A 212 3.90 -7.89 -0.10
C ASN A 212 3.31 -9.03 0.77
N LYS A 213 2.01 -9.34 0.67
CA LYS A 213 1.35 -10.41 1.44
C LYS A 213 1.90 -11.80 1.07
N GLU A 214 1.87 -12.69 2.06
CA GLU A 214 2.34 -14.07 1.91
C GLU A 214 1.43 -14.93 1.01
N ASP A 215 0.23 -14.49 0.64
CA ASP A 215 -0.69 -15.21 -0.25
C ASP A 215 -0.44 -14.92 -1.73
N TRP A 216 0.27 -13.84 -2.06
CA TRP A 216 0.83 -13.62 -3.40
C TRP A 216 2.25 -14.20 -3.54
N TRP A 217 3.07 -14.10 -2.49
CA TRP A 217 4.50 -14.38 -2.56
C TRP A 217 4.98 -15.56 -1.72
N LEU A 218 5.94 -16.31 -2.26
CA LEU A 218 6.82 -17.17 -1.46
C LEU A 218 7.89 -16.31 -0.80
N GLN A 219 8.00 -16.38 0.52
CA GLN A 219 8.91 -15.56 1.33
C GLN A 219 9.90 -16.40 2.13
N ASP A 220 11.06 -15.82 2.43
CA ASP A 220 12.03 -16.38 3.38
C ASP A 220 11.61 -16.14 4.85
N LYS A 221 12.43 -16.61 5.80
CA LYS A 221 12.19 -16.42 7.24
C LYS A 221 12.20 -14.95 7.69
N ASN A 222 12.80 -14.06 6.89
CA ASN A 222 12.92 -12.64 7.14
C ASN A 222 11.86 -11.83 6.35
N LYS A 223 10.88 -12.50 5.73
CA LYS A 223 9.85 -11.92 4.84
C LYS A 223 10.39 -11.29 3.54
N ASN A 224 11.59 -11.65 3.11
CA ASN A 224 12.06 -11.28 1.77
C ASN A 224 11.30 -12.10 0.71
N ILE A 225 10.84 -11.46 -0.35
CA ILE A 225 10.19 -12.13 -1.48
C ILE A 225 11.23 -12.93 -2.26
N ILE A 226 10.95 -14.23 -2.45
CA ILE A 226 11.78 -15.16 -3.22
C ILE A 226 11.24 -15.30 -4.65
N ALA A 227 9.92 -15.54 -4.76
CA ALA A 227 9.24 -15.87 -6.01
C ALA A 227 7.72 -15.72 -5.85
N PRO A 228 6.94 -15.68 -6.95
CA PRO A 228 5.49 -15.85 -6.90
C PRO A 228 5.14 -17.19 -6.24
N ARG A 229 4.01 -17.26 -5.51
CA ARG A 229 3.56 -18.50 -4.84
C ARG A 229 3.53 -19.70 -5.81
N PRO A 230 4.20 -20.83 -5.49
CA PRO A 230 4.16 -22.05 -6.30
C PRO A 230 2.73 -22.58 -6.52
N GLU A 231 1.82 -22.35 -5.58
CA GLU A 231 0.41 -22.71 -5.66
C GLU A 231 -0.30 -21.94 -6.79
N LEU A 232 -0.07 -20.62 -6.90
CA LEU A 232 -0.61 -19.79 -7.99
C LEU A 232 -0.05 -20.26 -9.34
N ARG A 233 1.26 -20.46 -9.44
CA ARG A 233 1.92 -20.97 -10.66
C ARG A 233 1.39 -22.35 -11.07
N LYS A 234 1.08 -23.21 -10.10
CA LYS A 234 0.53 -24.56 -10.32
C LYS A 234 -0.93 -24.53 -10.74
N GLU A 235 -1.76 -23.70 -10.11
CA GLU A 235 -3.17 -23.53 -10.48
C GLU A 235 -3.29 -22.95 -11.89
N PHE A 236 -2.54 -21.89 -12.18
CA PHE A 236 -2.54 -21.26 -13.49
C PHE A 236 -2.11 -22.22 -14.59
N LEU A 237 -0.99 -22.95 -14.42
CA LEU A 237 -0.54 -23.96 -15.38
C LEU A 237 -1.58 -25.09 -15.57
N LYS A 238 -2.29 -25.50 -14.52
CA LYS A 238 -3.34 -26.51 -14.59
C LYS A 238 -4.59 -26.04 -15.35
N GLU A 239 -5.02 -24.80 -15.10
CA GLU A 239 -6.29 -24.28 -15.64
C GLU A 239 -6.17 -23.67 -17.04
N THR A 240 -4.99 -23.16 -17.39
CA THR A 240 -4.74 -22.42 -18.64
C THR A 240 -3.77 -23.15 -19.58
N GLY A 241 -2.93 -24.06 -19.07
CA GLY A 241 -1.80 -24.63 -19.81
C GLY A 241 -0.60 -23.70 -19.96
N GLN A 242 -0.67 -22.48 -19.41
CA GLN A 242 0.28 -21.38 -19.63
C GLN A 242 1.12 -21.07 -18.38
N VAL A 243 2.06 -20.14 -18.51
CA VAL A 243 2.95 -19.70 -17.43
C VAL A 243 2.41 -18.46 -16.73
N TYR A 244 2.47 -18.47 -15.39
CA TYR A 244 2.28 -17.29 -14.56
C TYR A 244 3.58 -16.86 -13.89
N TYR A 245 3.79 -15.54 -13.83
CA TYR A 245 4.81 -14.90 -13.01
C TYR A 245 4.27 -13.59 -12.41
N SER A 246 4.94 -13.07 -11.38
CA SER A 246 4.66 -11.73 -10.84
C SER A 246 5.93 -10.99 -10.46
N TYR A 247 5.87 -9.66 -10.49
CA TYR A 247 6.95 -8.76 -10.12
C TYR A 247 6.47 -7.61 -9.24
N GLN A 248 7.32 -7.16 -8.32
CA GLN A 248 7.17 -5.82 -7.72
C GLN A 248 7.51 -4.75 -8.77
N PRO A 249 6.95 -3.52 -8.69
CA PRO A 249 7.17 -2.49 -9.70
C PRO A 249 8.64 -2.22 -10.03
N PHE A 250 9.51 -2.09 -9.01
CA PHE A 250 10.95 -1.86 -9.24
C PHE A 250 11.68 -3.05 -9.87
N ASN A 251 11.27 -4.30 -9.57
CA ASN A 251 11.81 -5.48 -10.26
C ASN A 251 11.33 -5.57 -11.71
N PHE A 252 10.08 -5.15 -11.95
CA PHE A 252 9.53 -5.06 -13.30
C PHE A 252 10.33 -4.05 -14.16
N LEU A 253 10.74 -2.91 -13.60
CA LEU A 253 11.60 -1.95 -14.28
C LEU A 253 13.00 -2.51 -14.62
N ASP A 254 13.60 -3.35 -13.75
CA ASP A 254 14.89 -3.98 -14.07
C ASP A 254 14.78 -4.99 -15.22
N ILE A 255 13.75 -5.84 -15.18
CA ILE A 255 13.58 -6.90 -16.18
C ILE A 255 13.13 -6.35 -17.54
N ILE A 256 12.26 -5.33 -17.58
CA ILE A 256 11.66 -4.83 -18.83
C ILE A 256 12.69 -4.22 -19.80
N GLN A 257 13.73 -3.55 -19.30
CA GLN A 257 14.81 -2.98 -20.13
C GLN A 257 15.55 -4.04 -20.97
N LYS A 258 15.56 -5.30 -20.52
CA LYS A 258 16.23 -6.41 -21.23
C LYS A 258 15.43 -6.89 -22.45
N TYR A 259 14.13 -6.56 -22.50
CA TYR A 259 13.19 -7.00 -23.54
C TYR A 259 12.58 -5.85 -24.35
N VAL A 260 12.64 -4.63 -23.83
CA VAL A 260 12.11 -3.42 -24.46
C VAL A 260 13.20 -2.37 -24.48
N ASN A 261 13.51 -1.84 -25.67
CA ASN A 261 14.52 -0.81 -25.88
C ASN A 261 14.06 0.54 -25.27
N ILE A 262 14.29 0.69 -23.96
CA ILE A 262 14.14 1.88 -23.13
C ILE A 262 15.38 1.95 -22.24
N GLU A 263 15.95 3.14 -22.09
CA GLU A 263 16.93 3.47 -21.08
C GLU A 263 16.20 4.23 -19.97
N LEU A 264 16.25 3.74 -18.74
CA LEU A 264 15.59 4.35 -17.58
C LEU A 264 16.63 5.04 -16.69
N GLU A 265 16.31 6.22 -16.15
CA GLU A 265 17.19 6.90 -15.21
C GLU A 265 17.25 6.17 -13.86
N GLU A 266 18.44 6.14 -13.22
CA GLU A 266 18.64 5.51 -11.90
C GLU A 266 17.67 6.07 -10.83
N SER A 267 17.37 7.38 -10.92
CA SER A 267 16.39 8.10 -10.09
C SER A 267 15.00 7.46 -10.10
N VAL A 268 14.56 6.91 -11.24
CA VAL A 268 13.25 6.25 -11.40
C VAL A 268 13.22 4.92 -10.64
N PHE A 269 14.31 4.15 -10.65
CA PHE A 269 14.40 2.92 -9.86
C PHE A 269 14.40 3.20 -8.37
N GLU A 270 15.17 4.21 -7.94
CA GLU A 270 15.24 4.60 -6.53
C GLU A 270 13.87 5.09 -6.04
N GLU A 271 13.16 5.91 -6.80
CA GLU A 271 11.84 6.42 -6.44
C GLU A 271 10.76 5.33 -6.42
N VAL A 272 10.71 4.44 -7.41
CA VAL A 272 9.72 3.35 -7.43
C VAL A 272 10.01 2.37 -6.30
N LYS A 273 11.29 2.06 -6.03
CA LYS A 273 11.71 1.18 -4.95
C LYS A 273 11.47 1.78 -3.56
N SER A 274 11.69 3.08 -3.37
CA SER A 274 11.40 3.75 -2.09
C SER A 274 9.90 3.75 -1.82
N ASN A 275 9.06 4.12 -2.79
CA ASN A 275 7.59 4.06 -2.67
C ASN A 275 7.09 2.63 -2.33
N SER A 276 7.66 1.59 -2.94
CA SER A 276 7.37 0.18 -2.60
C SER A 276 7.80 -0.23 -1.18
N LEU A 277 8.79 0.44 -0.59
CA LEU A 277 9.36 0.12 0.72
C LEU A 277 8.81 0.98 1.85
N GLU A 278 8.44 2.24 1.59
CA GLU A 278 7.91 3.17 2.60
C GLU A 278 6.61 2.66 3.25
N LYS A 279 5.78 1.93 2.48
CA LYS A 279 4.57 1.19 2.93
C LYS A 279 4.81 0.14 4.03
N LYS A 280 6.06 -0.07 4.47
CA LYS A 280 6.43 -0.96 5.58
C LYS A 280 6.46 -0.25 6.94
N SER A 281 6.27 1.07 6.98
CA SER A 281 6.54 1.91 8.15
C SER A 281 5.33 2.04 9.08
N LYS A 282 4.63 0.93 9.38
CA LYS A 282 3.54 0.91 10.36
C LYS A 282 4.02 1.51 11.69
N VAL A 283 3.54 2.72 11.99
CA VAL A 283 3.81 3.43 13.23
C VAL A 283 2.88 2.86 14.30
N PHE A 284 3.44 2.09 15.24
CA PHE A 284 2.68 1.59 16.37
C PHE A 284 2.74 2.60 17.51
N VAL A 285 1.61 3.21 17.85
CA VAL A 285 1.57 4.12 19.00
C VAL A 285 1.30 3.29 20.24
N PHE A 286 2.35 3.08 21.02
CA PHE A 286 2.30 2.34 22.27
C PHE A 286 2.02 3.30 23.44
N ILE A 287 1.08 2.93 24.31
CA ILE A 287 0.58 3.82 25.36
C ILE A 287 0.69 3.13 26.71
N ASP A 288 1.65 3.60 27.50
CA ASP A 288 1.86 3.20 28.90
C ASP A 288 1.02 4.11 29.79
N THR A 289 -0.22 3.71 29.99
CA THR A 289 -1.17 4.38 30.88
C THR A 289 -1.02 3.91 32.32
N LYS A 290 -0.11 4.57 33.03
CA LYS A 290 -0.22 4.76 34.48
C LYS A 290 -1.47 5.59 34.80
N TYR A 291 -2.60 4.90 34.86
CA TYR A 291 -3.86 5.43 35.38
C TYR A 291 -3.75 5.67 36.88
N VAL A 292 -4.12 6.88 37.29
CA VAL A 292 -5.01 7.05 38.44
C VAL A 292 -6.36 7.41 37.81
N LEU A 293 -7.40 6.64 38.11
CA LEU A 293 -8.69 6.79 37.45
C LEU A 293 -9.54 7.86 38.14
N ALA A 294 -10.22 8.66 37.32
CA ALA A 294 -11.54 9.15 37.67
C ALA A 294 -12.53 7.97 37.81
N ARG A 295 -12.44 7.28 38.96
CA ARG A 295 -13.49 6.52 39.65
C ARG A 295 -13.98 5.17 39.11
N ASN A 296 -14.05 4.85 37.81
CA ASN A 296 -14.78 3.63 37.39
C ASN A 296 -14.39 2.97 36.05
N ASP A 297 -14.75 1.68 35.89
CA ASP A 297 -14.52 0.85 34.70
C ASP A 297 -15.32 1.28 33.45
N SER A 298 -16.50 1.87 33.62
CA SER A 298 -17.43 2.15 32.52
C SER A 298 -16.85 3.16 31.53
N ASP A 299 -16.12 4.17 32.01
CA ASP A 299 -15.64 5.28 31.19
C ASP A 299 -14.49 4.83 30.28
N PHE A 300 -13.67 3.88 30.74
CA PHE A 300 -12.63 3.25 29.91
C PHE A 300 -13.25 2.38 28.81
N MET A 301 -14.28 1.59 29.13
CA MET A 301 -14.98 0.79 28.12
C MET A 301 -15.72 1.65 27.09
N GLU A 302 -16.22 2.83 27.47
CA GLU A 302 -16.77 3.81 26.52
C GLU A 302 -15.67 4.37 25.58
N PHE A 303 -14.49 4.70 26.11
CA PHE A 303 -13.34 5.08 25.29
C PHE A 303 -12.97 3.99 24.27
N VAL A 304 -12.81 2.74 24.73
CA VAL A 304 -12.50 1.59 23.86
C VAL A 304 -13.55 1.42 22.76
N HIS A 305 -14.83 1.54 23.10
CA HIS A 305 -15.93 1.43 22.16
C HIS A 305 -15.88 2.54 21.08
N LYS A 306 -15.74 3.81 21.49
CA LYS A 306 -15.58 4.95 20.56
C LYS A 306 -14.40 4.80 19.62
N MET A 307 -13.25 4.33 20.14
CA MET A 307 -12.07 4.14 19.29
C MET A 307 -12.28 3.01 18.29
N SER A 308 -12.96 1.92 18.68
CA SER A 308 -13.35 0.86 17.76
C SER A 308 -14.36 1.34 16.69
N GLU A 309 -15.32 2.21 17.04
CA GLU A 309 -16.26 2.82 16.08
C GLU A 309 -15.56 3.73 15.06
N ILE A 310 -14.50 4.43 15.49
CA ILE A 310 -13.67 5.30 14.62
C ILE A 310 -12.71 4.47 13.74
N GLY A 311 -12.62 3.15 13.97
CA GLY A 311 -11.84 2.22 13.15
C GLY A 311 -10.44 1.91 13.66
N TYR A 312 -10.12 2.22 14.93
CA TYR A 312 -8.86 1.82 15.54
C TYR A 312 -8.89 0.34 15.99
N SER A 313 -7.81 -0.38 15.69
CA SER A 313 -7.57 -1.71 16.27
C SER A 313 -6.84 -1.53 17.61
N LEU A 314 -7.49 -1.94 18.71
CA LEU A 314 -6.95 -1.85 20.06
C LEU A 314 -6.72 -3.25 20.64
N ASN A 315 -5.56 -3.46 21.24
CA ASN A 315 -5.27 -4.60 22.11
C ASN A 315 -5.03 -4.10 23.54
N ILE A 316 -5.63 -4.77 24.53
CA ILE A 316 -5.82 -4.23 25.88
C ILE A 316 -5.56 -5.31 26.92
N ASP A 317 -4.58 -5.08 27.80
CA ASP A 317 -4.28 -5.91 28.96
C ASP A 317 -4.53 -5.12 30.25
N LEU A 318 -5.24 -5.70 31.23
CA LEU A 318 -5.29 -5.16 32.59
C LEU A 318 -4.02 -5.57 33.34
N MET A 319 -3.24 -4.60 33.82
CA MET A 319 -1.98 -4.81 34.52
C MET A 319 -2.14 -4.87 36.03
N GLU A 320 -2.86 -3.90 36.62
CA GLU A 320 -3.11 -3.86 38.06
C GLU A 320 -4.54 -3.38 38.35
N SER A 321 -5.12 -3.91 39.42
CA SER A 321 -6.35 -3.41 40.03
C SER A 321 -6.11 -3.27 41.52
N ASN A 322 -6.26 -2.06 42.04
CA ASN A 322 -6.20 -1.78 43.47
C ASN A 322 -7.39 -0.88 43.85
N GLY A 323 -7.63 -0.68 45.15
CA GLY A 323 -8.78 0.11 45.63
C GLY A 323 -8.78 1.59 45.25
N GLU A 324 -7.76 2.06 44.55
CA GLU A 324 -7.56 3.44 44.10
C GLU A 324 -7.63 3.59 42.56
N GLY A 325 -7.65 2.47 41.80
CA GLY A 325 -7.83 2.49 40.34
C GLY A 325 -7.45 1.19 39.61
N TYR A 326 -7.52 1.26 38.28
CA TYR A 326 -7.13 0.19 37.36
C TYR A 326 -6.06 0.69 36.39
N VAL A 327 -5.01 -0.09 36.18
CA VAL A 327 -3.91 0.20 35.24
C VAL A 327 -4.06 -0.72 34.04
N TYR A 328 -4.21 -0.13 32.85
CA TYR A 328 -4.29 -0.86 31.58
C TYR A 328 -3.04 -0.59 30.72
N LYS A 329 -2.62 -1.59 29.96
CA LYS A 329 -1.73 -1.45 28.80
C LYS A 329 -2.60 -1.43 27.55
N VAL A 330 -2.51 -0.36 26.75
CA VAL A 330 -3.26 -0.24 25.50
C VAL A 330 -2.27 -0.13 24.34
N VAL A 331 -2.37 -1.07 23.41
CA VAL A 331 -1.61 -1.07 22.15
C VAL A 331 -2.58 -0.74 21.04
N ALA A 332 -2.40 0.42 20.41
CA ALA A 332 -3.20 0.84 19.26
C ALA A 332 -2.39 0.63 17.97
N GLU A 333 -2.93 -0.15 17.05
CA GLU A 333 -2.42 -0.16 15.68
C GLU A 333 -3.03 1.03 14.93
N LEU A 334 -2.20 2.03 14.66
CA LEU A 334 -2.61 3.20 13.89
C LEU A 334 -2.32 2.95 12.40
N PRO A 335 -3.26 3.24 11.48
CA PRO A 335 -2.93 3.32 10.06
C PRO A 335 -1.94 4.47 9.81
N GLU A 336 -1.19 4.40 8.70
CA GLU A 336 -0.26 5.45 8.24
C GLU A 336 -1.03 6.70 7.72
N ILE A 337 -1.83 7.31 8.59
CA ILE A 337 -2.56 8.55 8.34
C ILE A 337 -1.91 9.63 9.21
N TYR A 338 -1.30 10.63 8.57
CA TYR A 338 -0.75 11.78 9.30
C TYR A 338 -1.85 12.49 10.10
N ASP A 339 -1.50 13.09 11.24
CA ASP A 339 -2.43 13.64 12.26
C ASP A 339 -3.23 12.58 13.06
N ILE A 340 -3.23 11.28 12.71
CA ILE A 340 -4.02 10.29 13.45
C ILE A 340 -3.47 9.99 14.86
N GLU A 341 -2.15 9.98 15.04
CA GLU A 341 -1.52 9.93 16.37
C GLU A 341 -1.97 11.11 17.23
N ARG A 342 -1.96 12.34 16.67
CA ARG A 342 -2.39 13.53 17.40
C ARG A 342 -3.86 13.45 17.76
N ARG A 343 -4.73 13.03 16.84
CA ARG A 343 -6.17 12.87 17.14
C ARG A 343 -6.41 11.80 18.18
N TYR A 344 -5.73 10.66 18.08
CA TYR A 344 -5.74 9.63 19.11
C TYR A 344 -5.37 10.25 20.46
N MET A 345 -4.27 11.01 20.52
CA MET A 345 -3.76 11.66 21.74
C MET A 345 -4.68 12.75 22.28
N ASP A 346 -5.30 13.55 21.42
CA ASP A 346 -6.26 14.59 21.80
C ASP A 346 -7.59 13.98 22.26
N TYR A 347 -8.03 12.85 21.69
CA TYR A 347 -9.10 12.02 22.27
C TYR A 347 -8.68 11.42 23.60
N PHE A 348 -7.47 10.85 23.70
CA PHE A 348 -6.97 10.21 24.92
C PHE A 348 -6.95 11.18 26.11
N ARG A 349 -6.54 12.43 25.87
CA ARG A 349 -6.57 13.55 26.83
C ARG A 349 -7.96 13.90 27.37
N LEU A 350 -9.04 13.51 26.69
CA LEU A 350 -10.41 13.72 27.19
C LEU A 350 -10.84 12.68 28.23
N TYR A 351 -10.17 11.51 28.28
CA TYR A 351 -10.56 10.37 29.13
C TYR A 351 -9.48 9.95 30.16
N ALA A 352 -8.32 10.61 30.21
CA ALA A 352 -7.22 10.23 31.10
C ALA A 352 -6.64 11.43 31.89
N GLU A 353 -6.57 11.30 33.21
CA GLU A 353 -5.95 12.31 34.11
C GLU A 353 -4.42 12.32 34.01
N SER A 354 -3.80 11.14 33.80
CA SER A 354 -2.37 10.98 33.57
C SER A 354 -2.10 9.82 32.61
N PHE A 355 -1.13 10.00 31.71
CA PHE A 355 -0.70 8.96 30.78
C PHE A 355 0.74 9.20 30.30
N SER A 356 1.39 8.15 29.80
CA SER A 356 2.63 8.28 29.02
C SER A 356 2.47 7.55 27.69
N VAL A 357 2.96 8.15 26.62
CA VAL A 357 2.92 7.57 25.27
C VAL A 357 4.33 7.49 24.75
N LYS A 358 4.62 6.37 24.10
CA LYS A 358 5.89 6.10 23.43
C LYS A 358 5.55 5.52 22.07
N VAL A 359 5.84 6.26 21.01
CA VAL A 359 5.72 5.71 19.65
C VAL A 359 6.82 4.66 19.47
N LEU A 360 6.46 3.50 18.93
CA LEU A 360 7.36 2.40 18.61
C LEU A 360 7.22 2.05 17.12
N ASP A 361 8.31 1.67 16.48
CA ASP A 361 8.23 1.04 15.16
C ASP A 361 7.88 -0.45 15.27
N SER A 362 7.67 -1.10 14.13
CA SER A 362 7.33 -2.53 14.06
C SER A 362 8.39 -3.48 14.65
N ASN A 363 9.66 -3.07 14.74
CA ASN A 363 10.76 -3.85 15.27
C ASN A 363 10.86 -3.68 16.79
N ASP A 364 10.74 -2.44 17.28
CA ASP A 364 10.75 -2.13 18.72
C ASP A 364 9.54 -2.73 19.44
N LEU A 365 8.38 -2.80 18.79
CA LEU A 365 7.18 -3.43 19.36
C LEU A 365 7.41 -4.90 19.75
N GLN A 366 8.14 -5.67 18.93
CA GLN A 366 8.43 -7.08 19.25
C GLN A 366 9.34 -7.24 20.46
N ASN A 367 10.24 -6.29 20.73
CA ASN A 367 11.06 -6.33 21.94
C ASN A 367 10.28 -5.89 23.19
N TYR A 368 9.28 -5.02 23.02
CA TYR A 368 8.49 -4.44 24.12
C TYR A 368 7.29 -5.31 24.56
N ILE A 369 6.71 -6.11 23.67
CA ILE A 369 5.58 -6.99 24.04
C ILE A 369 6.04 -8.14 24.97
N TRP A 370 7.31 -8.56 24.88
CA TRP A 370 7.86 -9.72 25.59
C TRP A 370 8.82 -9.36 26.74
N SER A 371 8.87 -8.09 27.12
CA SER A 371 9.59 -7.54 28.28
C SER A 371 8.63 -7.17 29.41
#